data_AF-A0A8H4PKE7-F1
#
_entry.id   AF-A0A8H4PKE7-F1
#
_cell.length_a   1.000
_cell.length_b   1.000
_cell.length_c   1.000
_cell.angle_alpha   90.00
_cell.angle_beta   90.00
_cell.angle_gamma   90.00
#
_symmetry.space_group_name_H-M   'P 1'
#
loop_
_entity.id
_entity.type
_entity.pdbx_description
1 polymer ?
#
loop_
_entity_poly.entity_id
_entity_poly.type
_entity_poly.pdbx_seq_one_letter_code
_entity_poly.pdbx_strand_id
1 'polypeptide(L)'
;MHKGIGADHAKFSPVATASYRLMPTITITKPILGPDAEKFARCFPEGVIGLAKVTKKEAAQPGSGYEGHAGEQKAVVVDPMRDTVSRECLRHAEFERKVKLGRRRDHFIFAIESTGQWDSDELFLEAVKHLKSKCKTMEQHVINMTR
;
A
#
# COMPACT_ATOMS: atom_id res chain seq x y z
N MET A 1 26.63 6.09 31.80
CA MET A 1 25.95 6.13 30.49
C MET A 1 24.47 6.36 30.76
N HIS A 2 23.88 7.47 30.32
CA HIS A 2 22.47 7.78 30.60
C HIS A 2 21.57 7.23 29.48
N LYS A 3 20.52 6.49 29.85
CA LYS A 3 19.47 6.04 28.93
C LYS A 3 18.39 7.13 28.87
N GLY A 4 17.94 7.50 27.67
CA GLY A 4 16.87 8.47 27.43
C GLY A 4 15.84 7.94 26.43
N ILE A 5 14.74 8.68 26.24
CA ILE A 5 13.70 8.36 25.25
C ILE A 5 13.54 9.48 24.23
N GLY A 6 13.12 9.13 23.01
CA GLY A 6 12.92 10.11 21.93
C GLY A 6 11.92 11.22 22.25
N ALA A 7 10.97 10.98 23.17
CA ALA A 7 10.03 12.00 23.65
C ALA A 7 10.71 13.12 24.46
N ASP A 8 11.79 12.81 25.18
CA ASP A 8 12.54 13.80 25.96
C ASP A 8 13.41 14.67 25.05
N HIS A 9 14.04 14.05 24.05
CA HIS A 9 14.85 14.75 23.05
C HIS A 9 15.04 13.91 21.80
N ALA A 10 14.96 14.53 20.61
CA ALA A 10 15.07 13.84 19.33
C ALA A 10 16.37 13.05 19.13
N LYS A 11 17.48 13.48 19.76
CA LYS A 11 18.78 12.76 19.78
C LYS A 11 18.70 11.32 20.32
N PHE A 12 17.65 10.99 21.07
CA PHE A 12 17.42 9.64 21.60
C PHE A 12 16.48 8.81 20.72
N SER A 13 16.01 9.32 19.57
CA SER A 13 15.25 8.52 18.62
C SER A 13 16.15 7.43 18.04
N PRO A 14 15.77 6.15 18.15
CA PRO A 14 16.56 5.05 17.60
C PRO A 14 16.34 4.85 16.09
N VAL A 15 15.40 5.60 15.50
CA VAL A 15 15.04 5.52 14.09
C VAL A 15 15.38 6.82 13.37
N ALA A 16 15.86 6.70 12.13
CA ALA A 16 15.91 7.81 11.19
C ALA A 16 14.48 8.16 10.77
N THR A 17 13.75 7.18 10.25
CA THR A 17 12.31 7.27 10.03
C THR A 17 11.61 5.97 10.41
N ALA A 18 10.43 6.08 11.00
CA ALA A 18 9.51 4.96 11.18
C ALA A 18 8.15 5.42 10.70
N SER A 19 7.66 4.83 9.62
CA SER A 19 6.41 5.22 9.00
C SER A 19 5.67 4.01 8.44
N TYR A 20 4.42 4.23 8.05
CA TYR A 20 3.66 3.23 7.33
C TYR A 20 2.83 3.87 6.24
N ARG A 21 2.42 3.05 5.28
CA ARG A 21 1.34 3.38 4.33
C ARG A 21 0.38 2.21 4.23
N LEU A 22 -0.85 2.46 3.78
CA LEU A 22 -1.80 1.39 3.49
C LEU A 22 -1.54 0.80 2.10
N MET A 23 -1.79 -0.49 1.96
CA MET A 23 -1.71 -1.18 0.67
C MET A 23 -2.64 -0.52 -0.37
N PRO A 24 -2.10 0.02 -1.48
CA PRO A 24 -2.91 0.58 -2.55
C PRO A 24 -3.80 -0.49 -3.20
N THR A 25 -4.97 -0.08 -3.67
CA THR A 25 -5.84 -0.93 -4.48
C THR A 25 -6.18 -0.20 -5.76
N ILE A 26 -5.93 -0.84 -6.89
CA ILE A 26 -6.26 -0.32 -8.22
C ILE A 26 -7.27 -1.28 -8.82
N THR A 27 -8.48 -0.79 -9.12
CA THR A 27 -9.53 -1.60 -9.74
C THR A 27 -9.89 -0.99 -11.08
N ILE A 28 -9.63 -1.73 -12.15
CA ILE A 28 -10.07 -1.40 -13.50
C ILE A 28 -11.52 -1.85 -13.62
N THR A 29 -12.45 -0.89 -13.68
CA THR A 29 -13.89 -1.17 -13.71
C THR A 29 -14.43 -1.34 -15.11
N LYS A 30 -13.70 -0.86 -16.12
CA LYS A 30 -14.03 -1.01 -17.53
C LYS A 30 -12.76 -1.32 -18.33
N PRO A 31 -12.84 -2.11 -19.40
CA PRO A 31 -11.71 -2.40 -20.27
C PRO A 31 -10.96 -1.15 -20.72
N ILE A 32 -9.63 -1.24 -20.66
CA ILE A 32 -8.70 -0.24 -21.21
C ILE A 32 -7.81 -1.01 -22.18
N LEU A 33 -7.94 -0.70 -23.47
CA LEU A 33 -7.44 -1.50 -24.58
C LEU A 33 -6.51 -0.71 -25.51
N GLY A 34 -5.66 -1.42 -26.25
CA GLY A 34 -4.83 -0.87 -27.30
C GLY A 34 -3.95 0.31 -26.83
N PRO A 35 -3.93 1.44 -27.57
CA PRO A 35 -3.13 2.61 -27.20
C PRO A 35 -3.47 3.20 -25.83
N ASP A 36 -4.73 3.11 -25.40
CA ASP A 36 -5.18 3.57 -24.09
C ASP A 36 -4.56 2.72 -22.97
N ALA A 37 -4.33 1.43 -23.20
CA ALA A 37 -3.69 0.54 -22.22
C ALA A 37 -2.24 0.95 -21.98
N GLU A 38 -1.50 1.27 -23.03
CA GLU A 38 -0.13 1.77 -22.92
C GLU A 38 -0.07 3.13 -22.24
N LYS A 39 -0.98 4.04 -22.59
CA LYS A 39 -1.08 5.35 -21.95
C LYS A 39 -1.43 5.22 -20.48
N PHE A 40 -2.37 4.34 -20.14
CA PHE A 40 -2.75 4.05 -18.77
C PHE A 40 -1.58 3.52 -17.96
N ALA A 41 -0.77 2.60 -18.52
CA ALA A 41 0.42 2.10 -17.85
C ALA A 41 1.43 3.21 -17.53
N ARG A 42 1.61 4.19 -18.42
CA ARG A 42 2.49 5.36 -18.22
C ARG A 42 2.02 6.31 -17.11
N CYS A 43 0.76 6.23 -16.67
CA CYS A 43 0.27 7.02 -15.54
C CYS A 43 0.73 6.49 -14.17
N PHE A 44 1.37 5.31 -14.11
CA PHE A 44 1.82 4.67 -12.88
C PHE A 44 3.34 4.42 -12.90
N PRO A 45 3.96 4.23 -11.72
CA PRO A 45 5.32 3.72 -11.65
C PRO A 45 5.51 2.40 -12.39
N GLU A 46 6.73 2.15 -12.86
CA GLU A 46 7.07 0.92 -13.57
C GLU A 46 6.84 -0.32 -12.70
N GLY A 47 6.18 -1.32 -13.30
CA GLY A 47 5.80 -2.58 -12.66
C GLY A 47 4.43 -2.57 -11.97
N VAL A 48 3.75 -1.41 -11.86
CA VAL A 48 2.41 -1.35 -11.27
C VAL A 48 1.36 -1.90 -12.23
N ILE A 49 1.38 -1.40 -13.48
CA ILE A 49 0.49 -1.82 -14.56
C ILE A 49 1.30 -2.54 -15.63
N GLY A 50 0.80 -3.69 -16.06
CA GLY A 50 1.32 -4.45 -17.19
C GLY A 50 0.36 -4.46 -18.37
N LEU A 51 0.85 -4.93 -19.50
CA LEU A 51 0.06 -5.15 -20.72
C LEU A 51 -0.09 -6.66 -20.94
N ALA A 52 -1.34 -7.11 -21.06
CA ALA A 52 -1.66 -8.50 -21.39
C ALA A 52 -2.52 -8.54 -22.66
N LYS A 53 -2.59 -9.68 -23.35
CA LYS A 53 -3.55 -9.85 -24.44
C LYS A 53 -4.90 -10.28 -23.89
N VAL A 54 -5.98 -9.76 -24.46
CA VAL A 54 -7.35 -10.22 -24.21
C VAL A 54 -7.45 -11.68 -24.66
N THR A 55 -7.88 -12.55 -23.76
CA THR A 55 -8.03 -13.97 -24.08
C THR A 55 -9.33 -14.23 -24.84
N LYS A 56 -9.36 -15.30 -25.65
CA LYS A 56 -10.59 -15.71 -26.36
C LYS A 56 -11.75 -15.99 -25.40
N LYS A 57 -11.46 -16.45 -24.17
CA LYS A 57 -12.45 -16.71 -23.13
C LYS A 57 -13.10 -15.42 -22.64
N GLU A 58 -12.29 -14.41 -22.34
CA GLU A 58 -12.78 -13.09 -21.92
C GLU A 58 -13.59 -12.41 -23.01
N ALA A 59 -13.14 -12.52 -24.27
CA ALA A 59 -13.86 -11.95 -25.42
C ALA A 59 -15.17 -12.68 -25.77
N ALA A 60 -15.32 -13.95 -25.37
CA ALA A 60 -16.54 -14.71 -25.59
C ALA A 60 -17.57 -14.54 -24.46
N GLN A 61 -17.17 -14.01 -23.31
CA GLN A 61 -18.03 -13.84 -22.14
C GLN A 61 -18.91 -12.58 -22.30
N PRO A 62 -20.24 -12.71 -22.32
CA PRO A 62 -21.14 -11.56 -22.39
C PRO A 62 -21.06 -10.70 -21.12
N GLY A 63 -20.95 -9.39 -21.29
CA GLY A 63 -20.82 -8.41 -20.20
C GLY A 63 -19.39 -8.26 -19.67
N SER A 64 -18.38 -8.87 -20.31
CA SER A 64 -16.98 -8.71 -19.91
C SER A 64 -16.42 -7.34 -20.33
N GLY A 65 -17.02 -6.72 -21.34
CA GLY A 65 -16.54 -5.52 -22.01
C GLY A 65 -15.39 -5.79 -23.01
N TYR A 66 -14.93 -7.03 -23.11
CA TYR A 66 -13.87 -7.45 -24.03
C TYR A 66 -14.41 -8.10 -25.31
N GLU A 67 -15.72 -8.03 -25.56
CA GLU A 67 -16.38 -8.69 -26.68
C GLU A 67 -15.81 -8.21 -28.03
N GLY A 68 -15.37 -9.15 -28.87
CA GLY A 68 -14.78 -8.82 -30.17
C GLY A 68 -13.33 -8.32 -30.14
N HIS A 69 -12.75 -8.09 -28.95
CA HIS A 69 -11.39 -7.57 -28.78
C HIS A 69 -10.34 -8.66 -28.54
N ALA A 70 -10.58 -9.89 -29.02
CA ALA A 70 -9.69 -11.02 -28.79
C ALA A 70 -8.29 -10.77 -29.37
N GLY A 71 -7.25 -10.90 -28.54
CA GLY A 71 -5.86 -10.69 -28.95
C GLY A 71 -5.36 -9.24 -28.85
N GLU A 72 -6.25 -8.28 -28.59
CA GLU A 72 -5.87 -6.88 -28.34
C GLU A 72 -5.14 -6.73 -27.00
N GLN A 73 -4.27 -5.74 -26.88
CA GLN A 73 -3.61 -5.44 -25.61
C GLN A 73 -4.58 -4.79 -24.63
N LYS A 74 -4.53 -5.21 -23.36
CA LYS A 74 -5.29 -4.67 -22.25
C LYS A 74 -4.37 -4.33 -21.08
N ALA A 75 -4.75 -3.32 -20.32
CA ALA A 75 -4.07 -3.01 -19.06
C ALA A 75 -4.47 -3.99 -17.96
N VAL A 76 -3.50 -4.47 -17.20
CA VAL A 76 -3.70 -5.32 -16.02
C VAL A 76 -2.88 -4.79 -14.84
N VAL A 77 -3.43 -4.90 -13.64
CA VAL A 77 -2.70 -4.54 -12.41
C VAL A 77 -1.76 -5.70 -12.07
N VAL A 78 -0.46 -5.43 -12.02
CA VAL A 78 0.59 -6.43 -11.75
C VAL A 78 1.02 -6.36 -10.28
N ASP A 79 1.54 -5.21 -9.87
CA ASP A 79 1.99 -4.99 -8.50
C ASP A 79 1.50 -3.64 -7.95
N PRO A 80 0.32 -3.61 -7.29
CA PRO A 80 -0.21 -2.40 -6.69
C PRO A 80 0.61 -1.92 -5.48
N MET A 81 1.50 -2.74 -4.90
CA MET A 81 2.34 -2.32 -3.78
C MET A 81 3.36 -1.26 -4.22
N ARG A 82 3.83 -1.31 -5.46
CA ARG A 82 4.78 -0.35 -6.05
C ARG A 82 4.17 1.02 -6.36
N ASP A 83 2.85 1.15 -6.30
CA ASP A 83 2.18 2.43 -6.59
C ASP A 83 2.48 3.48 -5.51
N THR A 84 2.80 4.69 -5.96
CA THR A 84 3.02 5.88 -5.13
C THR A 84 1.73 6.69 -4.96
N VAL A 85 0.63 6.28 -5.59
CA VAL A 85 -0.70 6.91 -5.50
C VAL A 85 -0.67 8.36 -6.02
N SER A 86 0.02 8.60 -7.14
CA SER A 86 0.12 9.91 -7.80
C SER A 86 -1.23 10.46 -8.29
N ARG A 87 -2.19 9.55 -8.57
CA ARG A 87 -3.50 9.83 -9.17
C ARG A 87 -3.43 10.43 -10.58
N GLU A 88 -2.30 10.29 -11.28
CA GLU A 88 -2.10 10.83 -12.62
C GLU A 88 -3.17 10.33 -13.60
N CYS A 89 -3.58 9.07 -13.50
CA CYS A 89 -4.62 8.49 -14.35
C CYS A 89 -5.98 9.22 -14.27
N LEU A 90 -6.26 9.96 -13.19
CA LEU A 90 -7.50 10.72 -13.03
C LEU A 90 -7.51 12.06 -13.80
N ARG A 91 -6.36 12.48 -14.35
CA ARG A 91 -6.26 13.70 -15.16
C ARG A 91 -6.68 13.50 -16.61
N HIS A 92 -6.80 12.26 -17.04
CA HIS A 92 -7.08 11.87 -18.41
C HIS A 92 -8.56 11.51 -18.58
N ALA A 93 -9.26 12.20 -19.48
CA ALA A 93 -10.71 12.03 -19.67
C ALA A 93 -11.08 10.62 -20.14
N GLU A 94 -10.20 9.96 -20.90
CA GLU A 94 -10.38 8.60 -21.40
C GLU A 94 -10.40 7.53 -20.29
N PHE A 95 -9.87 7.84 -19.10
CA PHE A 95 -9.87 6.93 -17.94
C PHE A 95 -10.95 7.28 -16.91
N GLU A 96 -11.70 8.35 -17.13
CA GLU A 96 -12.79 8.74 -16.25
C GLU A 96 -13.80 7.59 -16.14
N ARG A 97 -14.16 7.23 -14.90
CA ARG A 97 -15.10 6.12 -14.60
C ARG A 97 -14.66 4.74 -15.10
N LYS A 98 -13.40 4.56 -15.53
CA LYS A 98 -12.80 3.26 -15.87
C LYS A 98 -11.93 2.69 -14.75
N VAL A 99 -11.60 3.51 -13.74
CA VAL A 99 -10.63 3.18 -12.69
C VAL A 99 -11.13 3.64 -11.33
N LYS A 100 -10.95 2.79 -10.32
CA LYS A 100 -11.12 3.14 -8.92
C LYS A 100 -9.79 2.95 -8.19
N LEU A 101 -9.29 4.04 -7.60
CA LEU A 101 -8.15 4.03 -6.71
C LEU A 101 -8.63 3.98 -5.26
N GLY A 102 -8.03 3.11 -4.46
CA GLY A 102 -8.41 2.92 -3.06
C GLY A 102 -7.23 2.42 -2.23
N ARG A 103 -7.54 2.04 -0.99
CA ARG A 103 -6.58 1.46 -0.05
C ARG A 103 -7.25 0.37 0.75
N ARG A 104 -6.53 -0.71 1.02
CA ARG A 104 -6.96 -1.76 1.94
C ARG A 104 -6.68 -1.30 3.38
N ARG A 105 -7.75 -1.03 4.14
CA ARG A 105 -7.68 -0.36 5.46
C ARG A 105 -7.00 -1.19 6.56
N ASP A 106 -7.01 -2.50 6.42
CA ASP A 106 -6.44 -3.49 7.36
C ASP A 106 -5.02 -3.95 6.98
N HIS A 107 -4.43 -3.40 5.92
CA HIS A 107 -3.10 -3.81 5.45
C HIS A 107 -2.12 -2.64 5.47
N PHE A 108 -1.20 -2.70 6.43
CA PHE A 108 -0.16 -1.71 6.67
C PHE A 108 1.18 -2.21 6.14
N ILE A 109 1.87 -1.37 5.37
CA ILE A 109 3.24 -1.58 4.90
C ILE A 109 4.12 -0.65 5.72
N PHE A 110 4.88 -1.21 6.65
CA PHE A 110 5.81 -0.47 7.50
C PHE A 110 7.17 -0.29 6.82
N ALA A 111 7.78 0.88 7.04
CA ALA A 111 9.17 1.17 6.72
C ALA A 111 9.84 1.70 7.99
N ILE A 112 10.84 0.99 8.48
CA ILE A 112 11.57 1.29 9.71
C ILE A 112 13.05 1.33 9.38
N GLU A 113 13.64 2.50 9.52
CA GLU A 113 15.06 2.76 9.27
C GLU A 113 15.74 3.05 10.60
N SER A 114 16.63 2.15 11.03
CA SER A 114 17.45 2.35 12.22
C SER A 114 18.53 3.42 12.00
N THR A 115 18.92 4.12 13.07
CA THR A 115 20.12 4.97 13.08
C THR A 115 21.42 4.19 13.27
N GLY A 116 21.34 2.86 13.44
CA GLY A 116 22.48 1.94 13.51
C GLY A 116 22.83 1.46 14.92
N GLN A 117 22.13 1.90 15.97
CA GLN A 117 22.37 1.40 17.32
C GLN A 117 21.78 -0.01 17.53
N TRP A 118 20.69 -0.32 16.84
CA TRP A 118 19.87 -1.54 16.93
C TRP A 118 19.42 -1.95 15.53
N ASP A 119 19.07 -3.20 15.31
CA ASP A 119 18.51 -3.61 14.01
C ASP A 119 17.03 -3.20 13.88
N SER A 120 16.58 -2.93 12.65
CA SER A 120 15.22 -2.39 12.41
C SER A 120 14.10 -3.34 12.87
N ASP A 121 14.30 -4.65 12.79
CA ASP A 121 13.35 -5.67 13.24
C ASP A 121 13.28 -5.74 14.77
N GLU A 122 14.42 -5.65 15.45
CA GLU A 122 14.49 -5.55 16.91
C GLU A 122 13.73 -4.32 17.43
N LEU A 123 13.89 -3.17 16.77
CA LEU A 123 13.18 -1.93 17.12
C LEU A 123 11.66 -2.11 17.08
N PHE A 124 11.14 -2.82 16.08
CA PHE A 124 9.70 -3.11 15.99
C PHE A 124 9.25 -4.02 17.14
N LEU A 125 10.00 -5.08 17.44
CA LEU A 125 9.68 -5.98 18.55
C LEU A 125 9.69 -5.26 19.89
N GLU A 126 10.66 -4.39 20.14
CA GLU A 126 10.70 -3.57 21.36
C GLU A 126 9.53 -2.59 21.45
N ALA A 127 9.12 -1.97 20.35
CA ALA A 127 7.95 -1.09 20.34
C ALA A 127 6.67 -1.85 20.76
N VAL A 128 6.48 -3.07 20.24
CA VAL A 128 5.34 -3.95 20.61
C VAL A 128 5.41 -4.37 22.08
N LYS A 129 6.60 -4.74 22.58
CA LYS A 129 6.80 -5.07 24.00
C LYS A 129 6.46 -3.88 24.91
N HIS A 130 6.88 -2.67 24.53
CA HIS A 130 6.56 -1.46 25.28
C HIS A 130 5.06 -1.17 25.33
N LEU A 131 4.34 -1.32 24.22
CA LEU A 131 2.88 -1.19 24.22
C LEU A 131 2.21 -2.21 25.15
N LYS A 132 2.62 -3.49 25.06
CA LYS A 132 2.13 -4.56 25.94
C LYS A 132 2.39 -4.24 27.42
N SER A 133 3.58 -3.77 27.76
CA SER A 133 3.92 -3.39 29.13
C SER A 133 3.05 -2.24 29.64
N LYS A 134 2.80 -1.21 28.81
CA LYS A 134 1.93 -0.09 29.18
C LYS A 134 0.51 -0.55 29.52
N CYS A 135 -0.05 -1.45 28.70
CA CYS A 135 -1.37 -2.03 28.97
C CYS A 135 -1.39 -2.81 30.29
N LYS A 136 -0.37 -3.64 30.56
CA LYS A 136 -0.24 -4.38 31.83
C LYS A 136 -0.13 -3.47 33.05
N THR A 137 0.63 -2.40 32.95
CA THR A 137 0.73 -1.41 34.04
C THR A 137 -0.63 -0.80 34.34
N MET A 138 -1.38 -0.39 33.30
CA MET A 138 -2.72 0.17 33.46
C MET A 138 -3.69 -0.84 34.06
N GLU A 139 -3.67 -2.09 33.58
CA GLU A 139 -4.48 -3.19 34.11
C GLU A 139 -4.24 -3.38 35.62
N GLN A 140 -2.97 -3.41 36.05
CA GLN A 140 -2.62 -3.56 37.46
C GLN A 140 -3.12 -2.37 38.31
N HIS A 141 -3.04 -1.15 37.78
CA HIS A 141 -3.56 0.02 38.48
C HIS A 141 -5.08 -0.07 38.69
N VAL A 142 -5.83 -0.50 37.67
CA VAL A 142 -7.28 -0.69 37.77
C VAL A 142 -7.62 -1.79 38.78
N ILE A 143 -6.90 -2.90 38.78
CA ILE A 143 -7.07 -3.98 39.78
C ILE A 143 -6.83 -3.46 41.19
N ASN A 144 -5.80 -2.64 41.40
CA ASN A 144 -5.48 -2.09 42.72
C ASN A 144 -6.51 -1.07 43.22
N MET A 145 -7.25 -0.39 42.33
CA MET A 145 -8.30 0.57 42.72
C MET A 145 -9.62 -0.11 43.13
N THR A 146 -9.83 -1.37 42.76
CA THR A 146 -11.07 -2.12 43.03
C THR A 146 -10.96 -3.05 44.24
N ARG A 147 -9.77 -3.12 44.85
CA ARG A 147 -9.51 -3.80 46.11
C ARG A 147 -9.47 -2.79 47.25
#